data_AF-A0A2A2JHI7-F1
#
_entry.id   AF-A0A2A2JHI7-F1
#
_cell.length_a   1.000
_cell.length_b   1.000
_cell.length_c   1.000
_cell.angle_alpha   90.00
_cell.angle_beta   90.00
_cell.angle_gamma   90.00
#
_symmetry.space_group_name_H-M   'P 1'
#
loop_
_entity.id
_entity.type
_entity.pdbx_description
1 polymer ?
#
loop_
_entity_poly.entity_id
_entity_poly.type
_entity_poly.pdbx_seq_one_letter_code
_entity_poly.pdbx_strand_id
1 'polypeptide(L)'
;MGPLRVMNFGKYVTRNSYTWNRYASIIYLDQPAGVGLSYRPDNQTGHSYTDGECADDNLEALRLWFDKFPERKTNEFYIMGESYAGVYIPMLGVRLLNASIANFKGVLIGNGLLDDQINFNTQIYYTYYHGLVDETLYQTTIDTCCQPQGANCDFYSIFRQNASECTDLVNQLSYAFYMAGLDPYFLYFSCYLDPSGNKSIVPDCSHHDDYINYLNDPTVRQALKIPPNVPTYESCNPYIENYYDQTDETHTVSQKDNVLALVKAGIRVGIFNGDVDAMCNVAQNSQFVRGLGLNLTMPAAYYTDETQLPDAIGMLTQYQGVDFLTIKGGGHFPASTNQKPKEALQVFVNFILQQNYSTTQPPDFPVWKSTPRMSLSIGTTFVMLITSFIFNQFFRL
;
A
#
# COMPACT_ATOMS: atom_id res chain seq x y z
N MET A 1 -11.00 3.93 1.04
CA MET A 1 -10.78 5.27 1.62
C MET A 1 -11.52 6.42 0.93
N GLY A 2 -11.77 6.38 -0.40
CA GLY A 2 -12.48 7.47 -1.11
C GLY A 2 -13.89 7.81 -0.61
N PRO A 3 -14.47 8.95 -1.02
CA PRO A 3 -15.78 9.43 -0.54
C PRO A 3 -16.96 8.56 -0.98
N LEU A 4 -16.79 7.86 -2.10
CA LEU A 4 -17.81 7.06 -2.73
C LEU A 4 -17.30 5.64 -2.93
N ARG A 5 -18.23 4.68 -2.92
CA ARG A 5 -18.00 3.28 -3.27
C ARG A 5 -18.87 2.95 -4.46
N VAL A 6 -18.26 2.26 -5.42
CA VAL A 6 -18.97 1.72 -6.56
C VAL A 6 -19.38 0.29 -6.23
N MET A 7 -20.59 -0.10 -6.60
CA MET A 7 -21.17 -1.40 -6.31
C MET A 7 -21.94 -1.95 -7.53
N ASN A 8 -22.08 -3.27 -7.58
CA ASN A 8 -22.92 -4.00 -8.54
C ASN A 8 -22.53 -3.66 -9.99
N PHE A 9 -21.28 -4.00 -10.34
CA PHE A 9 -20.69 -3.85 -11.67
C PHE A 9 -20.78 -2.42 -12.20
N GLY A 10 -20.54 -1.43 -11.34
CA GLY A 10 -20.57 -0.02 -11.72
C GLY A 10 -21.94 0.65 -11.65
N LYS A 11 -23.01 -0.11 -11.37
CA LYS A 11 -24.39 0.40 -11.46
C LYS A 11 -24.77 1.38 -10.34
N TYR A 12 -24.23 1.19 -9.15
CA TYR A 12 -24.58 2.02 -7.99
C TYR A 12 -23.35 2.68 -7.38
N VAL A 13 -23.52 3.93 -6.97
CA VAL A 13 -22.52 4.69 -6.22
C VAL A 13 -23.11 5.07 -4.88
N THR A 14 -22.47 4.63 -3.80
CA THR A 14 -22.89 4.91 -2.43
C THR A 14 -21.84 5.68 -1.66
N ARG A 15 -22.24 6.39 -0.61
CA ARG A 15 -21.30 7.09 0.26
C ARG A 15 -20.49 6.10 1.08
N ASN A 16 -19.19 6.37 1.21
CA ASN A 16 -18.33 5.69 2.16
C ASN A 16 -18.42 6.36 3.54
N SER A 17 -19.02 5.68 4.52
CA SER A 17 -19.08 6.18 5.89
C SER A 17 -17.71 6.28 6.57
N TYR A 18 -16.67 5.65 6.05
CA TYR A 18 -15.30 5.73 6.58
C TYR A 18 -14.37 6.44 5.59
N THR A 19 -14.84 7.56 5.03
CA THR A 19 -14.04 8.31 4.08
C THR A 19 -13.00 9.20 4.74
N TRP A 20 -11.78 9.18 4.18
CA TRP A 20 -10.66 9.97 4.67
C TRP A 20 -10.81 11.46 4.31
N ASN A 21 -11.51 11.77 3.21
CA ASN A 21 -11.64 13.15 2.74
C ASN A 21 -12.52 14.03 3.65
N ARG A 22 -13.12 13.46 4.69
CA ARG A 22 -13.76 14.20 5.78
C ARG A 22 -12.75 14.97 6.63
N TYR A 23 -11.51 14.48 6.73
CA TYR A 23 -10.49 15.04 7.60
C TYR A 23 -9.34 15.71 6.82
N ALA A 24 -9.26 15.52 5.50
CA ALA A 24 -8.27 16.16 4.65
C ALA A 24 -8.79 16.43 3.24
N SER A 25 -8.20 17.40 2.54
CA SER A 25 -8.33 17.49 1.08
C SER A 25 -7.39 16.47 0.44
N ILE A 26 -7.92 15.57 -0.40
CA ILE A 26 -7.16 14.42 -0.92
C ILE A 26 -7.07 14.47 -2.45
N ILE A 27 -5.87 14.25 -2.99
CA ILE A 27 -5.64 13.91 -4.40
C ILE A 27 -5.38 12.43 -4.52
N TYR A 28 -6.00 11.78 -5.50
CA TYR A 28 -5.64 10.46 -5.96
C TYR A 28 -4.87 10.63 -7.27
N LEU A 29 -3.60 10.27 -7.29
CA LEU A 29 -2.75 10.37 -8.48
C LEU A 29 -2.53 8.98 -9.08
N ASP A 30 -3.10 8.76 -10.27
CA ASP A 30 -2.73 7.64 -11.14
C ASP A 30 -1.33 7.89 -11.70
N GLN A 31 -0.39 7.00 -11.38
CA GLN A 31 0.99 7.08 -11.86
C GLN A 31 1.60 5.68 -12.01
N PRO A 32 2.62 5.51 -12.87
CA PRO A 32 3.13 6.49 -13.84
C PRO A 32 2.17 6.70 -15.02
N ALA A 33 2.54 7.53 -16.00
CA ALA A 33 1.68 7.76 -17.17
C ALA A 33 1.43 6.45 -17.94
N GLY A 34 0.17 6.14 -18.22
CA GLY A 34 -0.30 4.85 -18.74
C GLY A 34 -1.06 4.02 -17.70
N VAL A 35 -0.95 4.33 -16.40
CA VAL A 35 -1.80 3.74 -15.35
C VAL A 35 -3.13 4.47 -15.27
N GLY A 36 -4.22 3.71 -15.14
CA GLY A 36 -5.56 4.24 -14.93
C GLY A 36 -5.99 5.23 -16.01
N LEU A 37 -6.17 6.50 -15.62
CA LEU A 37 -6.54 7.60 -16.53
C LEU A 37 -5.36 8.50 -16.93
N SER A 38 -4.17 8.26 -16.39
CA SER A 38 -2.95 8.97 -16.77
C SER A 38 -2.43 8.43 -18.11
N TYR A 39 -1.96 9.31 -18.99
CA TYR A 39 -1.57 8.93 -20.35
C TYR A 39 -0.43 9.81 -20.88
N ARG A 40 0.31 9.29 -21.88
CA ARG A 40 1.24 10.09 -22.68
C ARG A 40 0.57 10.53 -24.00
N PRO A 41 0.65 11.81 -24.40
CA PRO A 41 0.00 12.30 -25.62
C PRO A 41 0.52 11.70 -26.92
N ASP A 42 1.76 11.19 -26.92
CA ASP A 42 2.47 10.71 -28.10
C ASP A 42 2.22 9.24 -28.44
N ASN A 43 1.24 8.60 -27.78
CA ASN A 43 0.86 7.21 -28.03
C ASN A 43 2.03 6.22 -27.83
N GLN A 44 3.03 6.56 -27.00
CA GLN A 44 4.09 5.62 -26.60
C GLN A 44 3.52 4.52 -25.69
N THR A 45 2.82 3.57 -26.29
CA THR A 45 2.48 2.28 -25.69
C THR A 45 3.74 1.43 -25.67
N GLY A 46 4.67 1.73 -24.75
CA GLY A 46 6.02 1.17 -24.88
C GLY A 46 7.05 1.69 -23.89
N HIS A 47 6.69 2.61 -23.00
CA HIS A 47 7.68 3.21 -22.10
C HIS A 47 7.91 2.33 -20.88
N SER A 48 9.18 2.02 -20.63
CA SER A 48 9.64 1.36 -19.43
C SER A 48 9.97 2.42 -18.40
N TYR A 49 9.29 2.38 -17.25
CA TYR A 49 9.49 3.33 -16.15
C TYR A 49 10.46 2.77 -15.12
N THR A 50 11.26 3.65 -14.52
CA THR A 50 12.08 3.35 -13.34
C THR A 50 11.49 3.96 -12.08
N ASP A 51 11.93 3.50 -10.91
CA ASP A 51 11.54 4.10 -9.62
C ASP A 51 11.95 5.59 -9.54
N GLY A 52 13.11 5.94 -10.11
CA GLY A 52 13.60 7.30 -10.17
C GLY A 52 12.73 8.21 -11.02
N GLU A 53 12.39 7.77 -12.24
CA GLU A 53 11.53 8.53 -13.16
C GLU A 53 10.14 8.75 -12.55
N CYS A 54 9.53 7.71 -11.99
CA CYS A 54 8.21 7.84 -11.34
C CYS A 54 8.24 8.89 -10.21
N ALA A 55 9.30 8.89 -9.40
CA ALA A 55 9.42 9.84 -8.30
C ALA A 55 9.64 11.29 -8.78
N ASP A 56 10.36 11.49 -9.88
CA ASP A 56 10.56 12.82 -10.49
C ASP A 56 9.28 13.34 -11.17
N ASP A 57 8.58 12.48 -11.92
CA ASP A 57 7.29 12.80 -12.55
C ASP A 57 6.22 13.14 -11.51
N ASN A 58 6.19 12.41 -10.39
CA ASN A 58 5.27 12.68 -9.28
C ASN A 58 5.56 14.03 -8.60
N LEU A 59 6.85 14.42 -8.46
CA LEU A 59 7.23 15.74 -7.96
C LEU A 59 6.72 16.84 -8.91
N GLU A 60 6.90 16.66 -10.21
CA GLU A 60 6.50 17.65 -11.20
C GLU A 60 4.97 17.78 -11.28
N ALA A 61 4.25 16.65 -11.26
CA ALA A 61 2.78 16.65 -11.18
C ALA A 61 2.27 17.44 -9.96
N LEU A 62 2.93 17.28 -8.80
CA LEU A 62 2.58 18.03 -7.60
C LEU A 62 2.88 19.53 -7.74
N ARG A 63 4.01 19.93 -8.34
CA ARG A 63 4.33 21.34 -8.60
C ARG A 63 3.27 22.00 -9.49
N LEU A 64 2.94 21.36 -10.60
CA LEU A 64 1.89 21.81 -11.52
C LEU A 64 0.54 21.92 -10.83
N TRP A 65 0.21 20.98 -9.93
CA TRP A 65 -1.00 21.05 -9.13
C TRP A 65 -0.98 22.25 -8.18
N PHE A 66 0.10 22.48 -7.45
CA PHE A 66 0.23 23.61 -6.55
C PHE A 66 0.26 24.96 -7.28
N ASP A 67 0.69 25.03 -8.53
CA ASP A 67 0.61 26.25 -9.32
C ASP A 67 -0.82 26.52 -9.80
N LYS A 68 -1.61 25.47 -10.02
CA LYS A 68 -3.05 25.57 -10.31
C LYS A 68 -3.89 25.86 -9.06
N PHE A 69 -3.46 25.40 -7.89
CA PHE A 69 -4.14 25.57 -6.60
C PHE A 69 -3.20 26.19 -5.54
N PRO A 70 -2.70 27.43 -5.77
CA PRO A 70 -1.68 28.04 -4.92
C PRO A 70 -2.15 28.27 -3.48
N GLU A 71 -3.45 28.41 -3.25
CA GLU A 71 -4.06 28.52 -1.92
C GLU A 71 -3.83 27.28 -1.05
N ARG A 72 -3.42 26.16 -1.64
CA ARG A 72 -3.17 24.90 -0.94
C ARG A 72 -1.73 24.78 -0.42
N LYS A 73 -0.80 25.64 -0.86
CA LYS A 73 0.60 25.66 -0.38
C LYS A 73 0.69 25.95 1.13
N THR A 74 -0.33 26.57 1.72
CA THR A 74 -0.38 26.85 3.17
C THR A 74 -0.84 25.67 4.02
N ASN A 75 -1.35 24.60 3.40
CA ASN A 75 -1.86 23.44 4.13
C ASN A 75 -0.69 22.54 4.55
N GLU A 76 -0.85 21.87 5.69
CA GLU A 76 -0.02 20.74 6.05
C GLU A 76 -0.15 19.66 5.00
N PHE A 77 0.98 19.28 4.41
CA PHE A 77 1.03 18.36 3.28
C PHE A 77 1.59 17.01 3.70
N TYR A 78 0.91 15.95 3.28
CA TYR A 78 1.32 14.57 3.49
C TYR A 78 1.28 13.80 2.17
N ILE A 79 2.22 12.87 1.99
CA ILE A 79 2.14 11.87 0.92
C ILE A 79 1.86 10.50 1.53
N MET A 80 0.97 9.75 0.89
CA MET A 80 0.54 8.45 1.40
C MET A 80 0.39 7.46 0.26
N GLY A 81 0.58 6.18 0.55
CA GLY A 81 0.50 5.13 -0.46
C GLY A 81 0.44 3.74 0.17
N GLU A 82 0.19 2.75 -0.67
CA GLU A 82 0.08 1.35 -0.27
C GLU A 82 0.88 0.43 -1.20
N SER A 83 1.25 -0.76 -0.74
CA SER A 83 1.90 -1.78 -1.59
C SER A 83 3.26 -1.32 -2.14
N TYR A 84 3.49 -1.38 -3.45
CA TYR A 84 4.69 -0.86 -4.10
C TYR A 84 4.92 0.65 -3.88
N ALA A 85 3.91 1.39 -3.40
CA ALA A 85 4.15 2.75 -2.92
C ALA A 85 5.03 2.82 -1.66
N GLY A 86 5.37 1.68 -1.04
CA GLY A 86 6.50 1.58 -0.13
C GLY A 86 7.82 2.04 -0.76
N VAL A 87 7.99 1.89 -2.08
CA VAL A 87 9.12 2.45 -2.86
C VAL A 87 8.85 3.91 -3.25
N TYR A 88 7.67 4.18 -3.83
CA TYR A 88 7.34 5.52 -4.35
C TYR A 88 7.35 6.61 -3.28
N ILE A 89 6.80 6.32 -2.10
CA ILE A 89 6.57 7.34 -1.07
C ILE A 89 7.88 7.84 -0.45
N PRO A 90 8.81 6.99 0.01
CA PRO A 90 10.10 7.48 0.50
C PRO A 90 10.91 8.19 -0.59
N MET A 91 10.92 7.67 -1.82
CA MET A 91 11.66 8.28 -2.93
C MET A 91 11.11 9.66 -3.34
N LEU A 92 9.79 9.80 -3.41
CA LEU A 92 9.14 11.11 -3.60
C LEU A 92 9.42 12.01 -2.38
N GLY A 93 9.33 11.48 -1.17
CA GLY A 93 9.57 12.23 0.06
C GLY A 93 10.94 12.93 0.09
N VAL A 94 12.01 12.23 -0.31
CA VAL A 94 13.36 12.84 -0.41
C VAL A 94 13.41 13.93 -1.48
N ARG A 95 12.73 13.74 -2.61
CA ARG A 95 12.61 14.77 -3.66
C ARG A 95 11.85 16.00 -3.19
N LEU A 96 10.77 15.83 -2.42
CA LEU A 96 10.02 16.93 -1.82
C LEU A 96 10.88 17.73 -0.82
N LEU A 97 11.71 17.04 -0.03
CA LEU A 97 12.69 17.69 0.86
C LEU A 97 13.70 18.53 0.08
N ASN A 98 14.33 17.93 -0.95
CA ASN A 98 15.32 18.61 -1.77
C ASN A 98 14.72 19.80 -2.54
N ALA A 99 13.48 19.66 -3.00
CA ALA A 99 12.72 20.73 -3.64
C ALA A 99 12.14 21.77 -2.66
N SER A 100 12.32 21.59 -1.35
CA SER A 100 11.80 22.46 -0.30
C SER A 100 10.29 22.73 -0.43
N ILE A 101 9.51 21.69 -0.72
CA ILE A 101 8.05 21.81 -0.80
C ILE A 101 7.49 22.27 0.55
N ALA A 102 6.74 23.38 0.51
CA ALA A 102 6.21 24.02 1.69
C ALA A 102 5.29 23.07 2.48
N ASN A 103 5.38 23.15 3.81
CA ASN A 103 4.50 22.45 4.74
C ASN A 103 4.43 20.92 4.59
N PHE A 104 5.44 20.27 4.01
CA PHE A 104 5.54 18.81 4.03
C PHE A 104 5.75 18.31 5.46
N LYS A 105 4.80 17.53 6.01
CA LYS A 105 4.75 17.13 7.42
C LYS A 105 4.99 15.66 7.67
N GLY A 106 4.59 14.78 6.75
CA GLY A 106 4.67 13.36 7.01
C GLY A 106 4.35 12.46 5.83
N VAL A 107 4.71 11.19 6.02
CA VAL A 107 4.39 10.10 5.10
C VAL A 107 3.66 8.98 5.83
N LEU A 108 2.65 8.39 5.21
CA LEU A 108 1.95 7.21 5.74
C LEU A 108 1.92 6.10 4.69
N ILE A 109 2.48 4.95 5.02
CA ILE A 109 2.66 3.82 4.11
C ILE A 109 1.88 2.62 4.64
N GLY A 110 0.87 2.17 3.89
CA GLY A 110 0.11 0.96 4.20
C GLY A 110 0.70 -0.26 3.51
N ASN A 111 0.90 -1.38 4.21
CA ASN A 111 1.31 -2.65 3.62
C ASN A 111 2.41 -2.50 2.55
N GLY A 112 3.42 -1.67 2.85
CA GLY A 112 4.37 -1.21 1.85
C GLY A 112 5.51 -2.20 1.62
N LEU A 113 5.98 -2.32 0.37
CA LEU A 113 7.26 -2.93 0.03
C LEU A 113 8.39 -1.94 0.35
N LEU A 114 9.05 -2.12 1.50
CA LEU A 114 10.11 -1.22 1.97
C LEU A 114 11.51 -1.82 1.81
N ASP A 115 11.60 -3.15 1.71
CA ASP A 115 12.85 -3.88 1.50
C ASP A 115 12.57 -5.24 0.87
N ASP A 116 13.06 -5.48 -0.35
CA ASP A 116 12.73 -6.68 -1.12
C ASP A 116 13.26 -7.95 -0.45
N GLN A 117 14.48 -7.86 0.09
CA GLN A 117 15.14 -8.99 0.72
C GLN A 117 14.41 -9.38 2.02
N ILE A 118 14.07 -8.39 2.86
CA ILE A 118 13.28 -8.64 4.06
C ILE A 118 11.89 -9.17 3.69
N ASN A 119 11.22 -8.58 2.68
CA ASN A 119 9.91 -9.04 2.25
C ASN A 119 9.93 -10.52 1.84
N PHE A 120 10.83 -10.88 0.92
CA PHE A 120 10.93 -12.24 0.42
C PHE A 120 11.30 -13.23 1.53
N ASN A 121 12.29 -12.90 2.36
CA ASN A 121 12.71 -13.79 3.45
C ASN A 121 11.59 -14.00 4.47
N THR A 122 10.87 -12.93 4.85
CA THR A 122 9.77 -13.04 5.82
C THR A 122 8.57 -13.79 5.27
N GLN A 123 8.33 -13.71 3.96
CA GLN A 123 7.26 -14.43 3.30
C GLN A 123 7.38 -15.94 3.49
N ILE A 124 8.60 -16.50 3.44
CA ILE A 124 8.83 -17.93 3.66
C ILE A 124 8.36 -18.37 5.06
N TYR A 125 8.71 -17.61 6.10
CA TYR A 125 8.22 -17.91 7.44
C TYR A 125 6.72 -17.65 7.56
N TYR A 126 6.23 -16.62 6.89
CA TYR A 126 4.82 -16.26 6.93
C TYR A 126 3.97 -17.41 6.37
N THR A 127 4.30 -17.95 5.19
CA THR A 127 3.57 -19.09 4.61
C THR A 127 3.68 -20.34 5.48
N TYR A 128 4.86 -20.61 6.05
CA TYR A 128 5.07 -21.75 6.96
C TYR A 128 4.24 -21.64 8.24
N TYR A 129 4.34 -20.53 8.98
CA TYR A 129 3.61 -20.35 10.24
C TYR A 129 2.10 -20.12 10.07
N HIS A 130 1.65 -19.85 8.84
CA HIS A 130 0.23 -19.81 8.49
C HIS A 130 -0.29 -21.16 7.95
N GLY A 131 0.51 -22.23 8.02
CA GLY A 131 0.09 -23.59 7.70
C GLY A 131 -0.06 -23.88 6.21
N LEU A 132 0.63 -23.12 5.36
CA LEU A 132 0.57 -23.28 3.90
C LEU A 132 1.70 -24.18 3.35
N VAL A 133 2.69 -24.47 4.18
CA VAL A 133 3.88 -25.25 3.84
C VAL A 133 3.96 -26.48 4.74
N ASP A 134 4.22 -27.64 4.14
CA ASP A 134 4.49 -28.88 4.89
C ASP A 134 5.84 -28.85 5.60
N GLU A 135 5.90 -29.45 6.80
CA GLU A 135 7.12 -29.53 7.63
C GLU A 135 8.30 -30.16 6.87
N THR A 136 8.04 -31.21 6.08
CA THR A 136 9.08 -31.91 5.34
C THR A 136 9.72 -31.01 4.28
N LEU A 137 8.89 -30.26 3.54
CA LEU A 137 9.37 -29.33 2.51
C LEU A 137 10.19 -28.20 3.16
N TYR A 138 9.70 -27.64 4.27
CA TYR A 138 10.42 -26.60 5.00
C TYR A 138 11.78 -27.09 5.48
N GLN A 139 11.83 -28.19 6.24
CA GLN A 139 13.09 -28.72 6.79
C GLN A 139 14.06 -29.16 5.69
N THR A 140 13.57 -29.81 4.63
CA THR A 140 14.41 -30.20 3.48
C THR A 140 15.05 -28.97 2.83
N THR A 141 14.30 -27.87 2.70
CA THR A 141 14.87 -26.62 2.18
C THR A 141 15.95 -26.06 3.09
N ILE A 142 15.72 -26.05 4.42
CA ILE A 142 16.70 -25.56 5.38
C ILE A 142 17.98 -26.41 5.41
N ASP A 143 17.84 -27.73 5.43
CA ASP A 143 18.97 -28.66 5.53
C ASP A 143 19.82 -28.67 4.26
N THR A 144 19.17 -28.58 3.09
CA THR A 144 19.86 -28.62 1.79
C THR A 144 20.49 -27.27 1.43
N CYS A 145 19.81 -26.15 1.72
CA CYS A 145 20.12 -24.87 1.10
C CYS A 145 20.58 -23.77 2.05
N CYS A 146 20.40 -23.94 3.36
CA CYS A 146 20.55 -22.85 4.32
C CYS A 146 21.65 -23.08 5.37
N GLN A 147 22.60 -23.98 5.11
CA GLN A 147 23.70 -24.24 6.04
C GLN A 147 24.86 -23.23 5.84
N PRO A 148 25.44 -22.70 6.93
CA PRO A 148 25.18 -22.99 8.35
C PRO A 148 24.13 -22.08 9.02
N GLN A 149 23.45 -21.21 8.29
CA GLN A 149 22.52 -20.19 8.83
C GLN A 149 21.23 -20.79 9.43
N GLY A 150 20.87 -22.01 9.02
CA GLY A 150 19.66 -22.70 9.42
C GLY A 150 18.42 -21.89 9.05
N ALA A 151 17.49 -21.77 10.00
CA ALA A 151 16.25 -21.04 9.78
C ALA A 151 16.47 -19.56 9.42
N ASN A 152 17.59 -18.90 9.76
CA ASN A 152 17.87 -17.49 9.40
C ASN A 152 18.47 -17.33 7.99
N CYS A 153 18.00 -18.15 7.06
CA CYS A 153 18.50 -18.22 5.70
C CYS A 153 18.23 -16.95 4.89
N ASP A 154 19.12 -16.66 3.95
CA ASP A 154 18.89 -15.61 2.96
C ASP A 154 18.21 -16.19 1.71
N PHE A 155 16.93 -16.49 1.83
CA PHE A 155 16.11 -17.06 0.76
C PHE A 155 16.05 -16.15 -0.48
N TYR A 156 16.09 -14.84 -0.31
CA TYR A 156 16.11 -13.87 -1.39
C TYR A 156 17.32 -14.06 -2.30
N SER A 157 18.53 -14.12 -1.72
CA SER A 157 19.75 -14.35 -2.49
C SER A 157 19.76 -15.72 -3.15
N ILE A 158 19.15 -16.74 -2.53
CA ILE A 158 18.99 -18.06 -3.15
C ILE A 158 18.06 -17.98 -4.35
N PHE A 159 16.89 -17.36 -4.20
CA PHE A 159 15.90 -17.19 -5.27
C PHE A 159 16.47 -16.46 -6.50
N ARG A 160 17.36 -15.47 -6.28
CA ARG A 160 18.01 -14.67 -7.33
C ARG A 160 19.18 -15.35 -8.03
N GLN A 161 19.59 -16.55 -7.61
CA GLN A 161 20.67 -17.29 -8.25
C GLN A 161 20.19 -18.01 -9.52
N ASN A 162 21.15 -18.51 -10.31
CA ASN A 162 20.84 -19.40 -11.44
C ASN A 162 20.04 -20.62 -10.96
N ALA A 163 19.21 -21.15 -11.87
CA ALA A 163 18.40 -22.33 -11.60
C ALA A 163 19.21 -23.47 -10.98
N SER A 164 18.75 -23.93 -9.82
CA SER A 164 19.34 -24.94 -8.96
C SER A 164 18.24 -25.65 -8.14
N GLU A 165 18.60 -26.75 -7.49
CA GLU A 165 17.68 -27.41 -6.53
C GLU A 165 17.22 -26.43 -5.43
N CYS A 166 18.10 -25.54 -4.98
CA CYS A 166 17.78 -24.58 -3.95
C CYS A 166 16.85 -23.47 -4.42
N THR A 167 17.01 -22.98 -5.65
CA THR A 167 16.01 -22.04 -6.22
C THR A 167 14.64 -22.71 -6.32
N ASP A 168 14.58 -23.99 -6.72
CA ASP A 168 13.31 -24.71 -6.89
C ASP A 168 12.61 -24.98 -5.55
N LEU A 169 13.36 -25.33 -4.51
CA LEU A 169 12.83 -25.52 -3.16
C LEU A 169 12.31 -24.20 -2.58
N VAL A 170 13.09 -23.11 -2.68
CA VAL A 170 12.67 -21.79 -2.21
C VAL A 170 11.47 -21.26 -3.01
N ASN A 171 11.41 -21.53 -4.31
CA ASN A 171 10.24 -21.22 -5.15
C ASN A 171 8.97 -21.89 -4.63
N GLN A 172 9.03 -23.18 -4.28
CA GLN A 172 7.87 -23.88 -3.74
C GLN A 172 7.38 -23.27 -2.42
N LEU A 173 8.30 -22.83 -1.56
CA LEU A 173 7.96 -22.16 -0.30
C LEU A 173 7.30 -20.79 -0.51
N SER A 174 7.85 -19.98 -1.43
CA SER A 174 7.35 -18.63 -1.71
C SER A 174 6.01 -18.61 -2.43
N TYR A 175 5.72 -19.61 -3.27
CA TYR A 175 4.45 -19.72 -4.02
C TYR A 175 3.34 -20.48 -3.27
N ALA A 176 3.53 -20.84 -2.00
CA ALA A 176 2.63 -21.73 -1.26
C ALA A 176 1.16 -21.27 -1.21
N PHE A 177 0.89 -19.98 -1.04
CA PHE A 177 -0.49 -19.45 -1.04
C PHE A 177 -1.17 -19.54 -2.41
N TYR A 178 -0.43 -19.35 -3.51
CA TYR A 178 -0.96 -19.53 -4.86
C TYR A 178 -1.29 -21.01 -5.12
N MET A 179 -0.42 -21.92 -4.67
CA MET A 179 -0.66 -23.36 -4.77
C MET A 179 -1.85 -23.82 -3.93
N ALA A 180 -2.11 -23.15 -2.80
CA ALA A 180 -3.29 -23.37 -1.97
C ALA A 180 -4.57 -22.74 -2.56
N GLY A 181 -4.47 -21.93 -3.62
CA GLY A 181 -5.60 -21.21 -4.21
C GLY A 181 -6.17 -20.12 -3.28
N LEU A 182 -5.33 -19.54 -2.42
CA LEU A 182 -5.70 -18.45 -1.52
C LEU A 182 -5.39 -17.10 -2.14
N ASP A 183 -6.14 -16.07 -1.74
CA ASP A 183 -5.83 -14.68 -2.08
C ASP A 183 -4.71 -14.17 -1.17
N PRO A 184 -3.51 -13.86 -1.70
CA PRO A 184 -2.41 -13.36 -0.87
C PRO A 184 -2.67 -11.96 -0.32
N TYR A 185 -3.59 -11.20 -0.88
CA TYR A 185 -3.98 -9.89 -0.36
C TYR A 185 -4.88 -10.00 0.87
N PHE A 186 -5.49 -11.16 1.12
CA PHE A 186 -6.28 -11.39 2.32
C PHE A 186 -6.40 -12.89 2.59
N LEU A 187 -5.42 -13.44 3.30
CA LEU A 187 -5.20 -14.90 3.38
C LEU A 187 -6.42 -15.71 3.87
N TYR A 188 -7.21 -15.13 4.76
CA TYR A 188 -8.38 -15.79 5.36
C TYR A 188 -9.71 -15.44 4.68
N PHE A 189 -9.67 -14.72 3.57
CA PHE A 189 -10.84 -14.45 2.77
C PHE A 189 -11.00 -15.54 1.72
N SER A 190 -12.14 -16.23 1.73
CA SER A 190 -12.43 -17.27 0.74
C SER A 190 -13.26 -16.69 -0.39
N CYS A 191 -12.81 -16.89 -1.62
CA CYS A 191 -13.63 -16.63 -2.80
C CYS A 191 -14.25 -17.87 -3.37
N TYR A 192 -15.51 -17.72 -3.73
CA TYR A 192 -16.18 -18.66 -4.58
C TYR A 192 -15.84 -18.27 -6.02
N LEU A 193 -15.04 -19.12 -6.69
CA LEU A 193 -14.76 -19.00 -8.11
C LEU A 193 -16.08 -18.87 -8.89
N ASP A 194 -16.06 -18.08 -9.96
CA ASP A 194 -17.16 -18.05 -10.92
C ASP A 194 -17.52 -19.49 -11.35
N PRO A 195 -18.78 -19.92 -11.19
CA PRO A 195 -19.27 -21.21 -11.66
C PRO A 195 -18.99 -21.49 -13.15
N SER A 196 -18.70 -20.45 -13.94
CA SER A 196 -18.36 -20.55 -15.37
C SER A 196 -16.99 -21.20 -15.65
N GLY A 197 -16.15 -21.43 -14.63
CA GLY A 197 -14.95 -22.26 -14.74
C GLY A 197 -13.69 -21.54 -15.22
N ASN A 198 -13.69 -20.22 -15.36
CA ASN A 198 -12.47 -19.44 -15.58
C ASN A 198 -11.63 -19.39 -14.30
N LYS A 199 -10.71 -20.34 -14.17
CA LYS A 199 -9.70 -20.37 -13.11
C LYS A 199 -8.64 -19.30 -13.40
N SER A 200 -8.79 -18.11 -12.83
CA SER A 200 -7.62 -17.25 -12.62
C SER A 200 -6.67 -17.94 -11.63
N ILE A 201 -5.35 -17.83 -11.84
CA ILE A 201 -4.31 -18.37 -10.95
C ILE A 201 -4.35 -17.69 -9.58
N VAL A 202 -4.92 -16.47 -9.52
CA VAL A 202 -5.19 -15.73 -8.29
C VAL A 202 -6.70 -15.46 -8.24
N PRO A 203 -7.45 -16.01 -7.28
CA PRO A 203 -8.83 -15.63 -7.06
C PRO A 203 -8.86 -14.14 -6.70
N ASP A 204 -9.35 -13.30 -7.62
CA ASP A 204 -9.50 -11.88 -7.33
C ASP A 204 -10.75 -11.67 -6.47
N CYS A 205 -10.52 -11.77 -5.17
CA CYS A 205 -11.55 -11.75 -4.16
C CYS A 205 -12.02 -10.38 -3.74
N SER A 206 -11.14 -9.41 -3.93
CA SER A 206 -11.24 -8.09 -3.33
C SER A 206 -11.48 -7.01 -4.38
N HIS A 207 -11.27 -7.31 -5.67
CA HIS A 207 -11.62 -6.43 -6.77
C HIS A 207 -12.87 -6.95 -7.47
N HIS A 208 -14.04 -6.59 -6.92
CA HIS A 208 -15.16 -6.44 -7.82
C HIS A 208 -14.77 -5.31 -8.78
N ASP A 209 -14.65 -5.61 -10.07
CA ASP A 209 -14.41 -4.68 -11.19
C ASP A 209 -15.53 -3.64 -11.36
N ASP A 210 -16.31 -3.39 -10.31
CA ASP A 210 -17.35 -2.40 -10.19
C ASP A 210 -16.83 -1.03 -10.60
N TYR A 211 -15.65 -0.65 -10.09
CA TYR A 211 -15.03 0.63 -10.44
C TYR A 211 -14.47 0.65 -11.87
N ILE A 212 -13.99 -0.48 -12.42
CA ILE A 212 -13.57 -0.55 -13.82
C ILE A 212 -14.75 -0.24 -14.74
N ASN A 213 -15.88 -0.89 -14.51
CA ASN A 213 -17.10 -0.66 -15.27
C ASN A 213 -17.58 0.79 -15.15
N TYR A 214 -17.59 1.33 -13.93
CA TYR A 214 -18.00 2.72 -13.68
C TYR A 214 -17.07 3.75 -14.34
N LEU A 215 -15.75 3.57 -14.26
CA LEU A 215 -14.77 4.50 -14.85
C LEU A 215 -14.70 4.40 -16.38
N ASN A 216 -15.20 3.31 -16.96
CA ASN A 216 -15.34 3.16 -18.41
C ASN A 216 -16.69 3.63 -18.96
N ASP A 217 -17.67 3.95 -18.11
CA ASP A 217 -18.94 4.52 -18.56
C ASP A 217 -18.69 5.88 -19.28
N PRO A 218 -19.20 6.07 -20.52
CA PRO A 218 -18.96 7.29 -21.28
C PRO A 218 -19.43 8.57 -20.58
N THR A 219 -20.53 8.51 -19.83
CA THR A 219 -21.07 9.65 -19.09
C THR A 219 -20.17 9.99 -17.89
N VAL A 220 -19.62 8.97 -17.23
CA VAL A 220 -18.64 9.15 -16.14
C VAL A 220 -17.34 9.74 -16.67
N ARG A 221 -16.78 9.20 -17.76
CA ARG A 221 -15.58 9.75 -18.42
C ARG A 221 -15.77 11.20 -18.85
N GLN A 222 -16.94 11.52 -19.41
CA GLN A 222 -17.28 12.90 -19.76
C GLN A 222 -17.35 13.80 -18.51
N ALA A 223 -17.98 13.34 -17.43
CA ALA A 223 -18.08 14.09 -16.18
C ALA A 223 -16.71 14.33 -15.53
N LEU A 224 -15.80 13.36 -15.62
CA LEU A 224 -14.41 13.47 -15.17
C LEU A 224 -13.51 14.23 -16.17
N LYS A 225 -14.06 14.67 -17.31
CA LYS A 225 -13.35 15.40 -18.39
C LYS A 225 -12.18 14.60 -18.96
N ILE A 226 -12.34 13.28 -19.09
CA ILE A 226 -11.32 12.41 -19.67
C ILE A 226 -11.29 12.59 -21.18
N PRO A 227 -10.14 12.93 -21.78
CA PRO A 227 -10.03 13.07 -23.23
C PRO A 227 -10.39 11.78 -23.97
N PRO A 228 -11.02 11.86 -25.16
CA PRO A 228 -11.45 10.68 -25.92
C PRO A 228 -10.30 9.76 -26.36
N ASN A 229 -9.08 10.28 -26.43
CA ASN A 229 -7.89 9.52 -26.81
C ASN A 229 -7.26 8.74 -25.63
N VAL A 230 -7.72 8.96 -24.39
CA VAL A 230 -7.29 8.13 -23.26
C VAL A 230 -7.89 6.74 -23.42
N PRO A 231 -7.11 5.65 -23.29
CA PRO A 231 -7.63 4.29 -23.36
C PRO A 231 -8.71 3.96 -22.32
N THR A 232 -9.27 2.76 -22.45
CA THR A 232 -10.13 2.18 -21.42
C THR A 232 -9.36 2.11 -20.10
N TYR A 233 -10.05 2.47 -19.02
CA TYR A 233 -9.51 2.32 -17.67
C TYR A 233 -9.33 0.83 -17.36
N GLU A 234 -8.16 0.48 -16.83
CA GLU A 234 -7.85 -0.81 -16.24
C GLU A 234 -7.25 -0.56 -14.85
N SER A 235 -7.41 -1.51 -13.93
CA SER A 235 -6.91 -1.37 -12.55
C SER A 235 -5.39 -1.39 -12.46
N CYS A 236 -4.77 -2.27 -13.24
CA CYS A 236 -3.33 -2.41 -13.40
C CYS A 236 -3.02 -2.33 -14.89
N ASN A 237 -1.95 -1.64 -15.28
CA ASN A 237 -1.49 -1.66 -16.67
C ASN A 237 -0.52 -2.85 -16.86
N PRO A 238 -0.89 -3.90 -17.63
CA PRO A 238 -0.07 -5.09 -17.77
C PRO A 238 1.24 -4.81 -18.51
N TYR A 239 1.29 -3.80 -19.39
CA TYR A 239 2.54 -3.43 -20.05
C TYR A 239 3.52 -2.87 -19.03
N ILE A 240 3.10 -1.88 -18.24
CA ILE A 240 3.95 -1.28 -17.20
C ILE A 240 4.38 -2.37 -16.22
N GLU A 241 3.46 -3.21 -15.76
CA GLU A 241 3.79 -4.31 -14.86
C GLU A 241 4.86 -5.28 -15.41
N ASN A 242 4.86 -5.57 -16.72
CA ASN A 242 5.81 -6.49 -17.34
C ASN A 242 7.15 -5.85 -17.72
N TYR A 243 7.18 -4.53 -17.93
CA TYR A 243 8.33 -3.83 -18.50
C TYR A 243 8.87 -2.70 -17.62
N TYR A 244 8.36 -2.54 -16.40
CA TYR A 244 8.90 -1.58 -15.45
C TYR A 244 10.29 -2.03 -14.99
N ASP A 245 11.26 -1.14 -15.12
CA ASP A 245 12.68 -1.44 -15.01
C ASP A 245 13.15 -1.38 -13.56
N GLN A 246 13.31 -2.56 -12.98
CA GLN A 246 13.92 -2.79 -11.66
C GLN A 246 15.41 -3.14 -11.74
N THR A 247 15.99 -3.10 -12.93
CA THR A 247 17.42 -3.39 -13.18
C THR A 247 18.28 -2.13 -13.26
N ASP A 248 17.64 -0.99 -13.48
CA ASP A 248 18.26 0.33 -13.45
C ASP A 248 18.87 0.69 -12.09
N GLU A 249 19.88 1.57 -12.09
CA GLU A 249 20.57 2.03 -10.88
C GLU A 249 19.64 2.73 -9.87
N THR A 250 18.47 3.20 -10.31
CA THR A 250 17.48 3.85 -9.44
C THR A 250 16.58 2.88 -8.69
N HIS A 251 16.55 1.59 -9.07
CA HIS A 251 15.77 0.60 -8.33
C HIS A 251 16.32 0.45 -6.91
N THR A 252 15.45 0.75 -5.94
CA THR A 252 15.88 0.83 -4.55
C THR A 252 15.37 -0.38 -3.78
N VAL A 253 16.24 -1.41 -3.70
CA VAL A 253 16.00 -2.67 -2.98
C VAL A 253 15.63 -2.44 -1.51
N SER A 254 16.15 -1.39 -0.88
CA SER A 254 15.84 -1.04 0.52
C SER A 254 15.63 0.46 0.68
N GLN A 255 14.47 0.84 1.21
CA GLN A 255 14.07 2.23 1.44
C GLN A 255 14.63 2.83 2.73
N LYS A 256 15.55 2.11 3.40
CA LYS A 256 16.13 2.51 4.68
C LYS A 256 16.72 3.92 4.66
N ASP A 257 17.53 4.24 3.66
CA ASP A 257 18.20 5.55 3.58
C ASP A 257 17.21 6.68 3.31
N ASN A 258 16.21 6.44 2.46
CA ASN A 258 15.15 7.41 2.18
C ASN A 258 14.30 7.68 3.44
N VAL A 259 13.91 6.64 4.17
CA VAL A 259 13.16 6.77 5.43
C VAL A 259 14.00 7.49 6.50
N LEU A 260 15.27 7.16 6.66
CA LEU A 260 16.16 7.84 7.60
C LEU A 260 16.38 9.32 7.23
N ALA A 261 16.45 9.65 5.93
CA ALA A 261 16.53 11.02 5.47
C ALA A 261 15.28 11.83 5.84
N LEU A 262 14.08 11.25 5.67
CA LEU A 262 12.81 11.84 6.11
C LEU A 262 12.79 12.09 7.62
N VAL A 263 13.13 11.08 8.42
CA VAL A 263 13.17 11.18 9.89
C VAL A 263 14.16 12.27 10.33
N LYS A 264 15.36 12.31 9.73
CA LYS A 264 16.39 13.32 10.04
C LYS A 264 15.93 14.74 9.72
N ALA A 265 15.10 14.91 8.70
CA ALA A 265 14.50 16.20 8.33
C ALA A 265 13.29 16.58 9.22
N GLY A 266 12.92 15.75 10.19
CA GLY A 266 11.77 15.98 11.06
C GLY A 266 10.42 15.65 10.41
N ILE A 267 10.42 14.94 9.28
CA ILE A 267 9.20 14.44 8.64
C ILE A 267 8.73 13.22 9.42
N ARG A 268 7.47 13.22 9.84
CA ARG A 268 6.89 12.08 10.55
C ARG A 268 6.64 10.92 9.59
N VAL A 269 7.07 9.73 9.96
CA VAL A 269 6.85 8.52 9.16
C VAL A 269 5.89 7.59 9.90
N GLY A 270 4.82 7.19 9.24
CA GLY A 270 3.91 6.14 9.69
C GLY A 270 3.95 4.96 8.75
N ILE A 271 4.07 3.76 9.29
CA ILE A 271 3.97 2.50 8.54
C ILE A 271 2.91 1.66 9.23
N PHE A 272 1.90 1.20 8.48
CA PHE A 272 0.88 0.32 9.03
C PHE A 272 0.70 -0.92 8.14
N ASN A 273 0.41 -2.07 8.74
CA ASN A 273 0.14 -3.31 8.01
C ASN A 273 -1.13 -3.97 8.51
N GLY A 274 -2.00 -4.39 7.59
CA GLY A 274 -2.92 -5.47 7.87
C GLY A 274 -2.15 -6.76 8.21
N ASP A 275 -2.49 -7.41 9.33
CA ASP A 275 -1.72 -8.56 9.84
C ASP A 275 -2.01 -9.89 9.13
N VAL A 276 -2.95 -9.91 8.18
CA VAL A 276 -3.30 -11.09 7.36
C VAL A 276 -3.03 -10.91 5.87
N ASP A 277 -2.23 -9.89 5.53
CA ASP A 277 -1.62 -9.70 4.21
C ASP A 277 -0.39 -10.60 4.06
N ALA A 278 -0.37 -11.42 3.01
CA ALA A 278 0.78 -12.26 2.66
C ALA A 278 1.71 -11.62 1.61
N MET A 279 1.23 -10.62 0.84
CA MET A 279 2.03 -9.94 -0.20
C MET A 279 3.08 -9.01 0.40
N CYS A 280 2.66 -8.16 1.34
CA CYS A 280 3.53 -7.25 2.07
C CYS A 280 3.33 -7.44 3.57
N ASN A 281 3.76 -8.61 4.04
CA ASN A 281 3.41 -9.12 5.35
C ASN A 281 3.89 -8.24 6.51
N VAL A 282 3.19 -8.30 7.65
CA VAL A 282 3.50 -7.49 8.83
C VAL A 282 4.91 -7.73 9.39
N ALA A 283 5.47 -8.93 9.21
CA ALA A 283 6.81 -9.24 9.71
C ALA A 283 7.89 -8.46 8.95
N GLN A 284 7.75 -8.24 7.63
CA GLN A 284 8.73 -7.45 6.87
C GLN A 284 8.84 -6.03 7.39
N ASN A 285 7.72 -5.34 7.58
CA ASN A 285 7.75 -3.94 8.00
C ASN A 285 8.15 -3.80 9.47
N SER A 286 7.84 -4.79 10.31
CA SER A 286 8.37 -4.86 11.67
C SER A 286 9.89 -4.99 11.69
N GLN A 287 10.46 -5.91 10.88
CA GLN A 287 11.89 -6.11 10.76
C GLN A 287 12.60 -4.89 10.13
N PHE A 288 12.02 -4.31 9.07
CA PHE A 288 12.50 -3.09 8.42
C PHE A 288 12.60 -1.94 9.41
N VAL A 289 11.52 -1.61 10.12
CA VAL A 289 11.49 -0.50 11.09
C VAL A 289 12.50 -0.74 12.22
N ARG A 290 12.60 -1.99 12.71
CA ARG A 290 13.62 -2.34 13.72
C ARG A 290 15.05 -2.17 13.18
N GLY A 291 15.26 -2.49 11.91
CA GLY A 291 16.53 -2.40 11.17
C GLY A 291 16.97 -0.98 10.83
N LEU A 292 16.09 0.02 10.97
CA LEU A 292 16.46 1.44 10.87
C LEU A 292 17.44 1.87 11.97
N GLY A 293 17.45 1.17 13.12
CA GLY A 293 18.35 1.47 14.24
C GLY A 293 17.97 2.74 15.02
N LEU A 294 16.73 3.21 14.89
CA LEU A 294 16.19 4.35 15.63
C LEU A 294 15.93 3.99 17.10
N ASN A 295 15.95 4.98 17.98
CA ASN A 295 15.65 4.79 19.40
C ASN A 295 14.19 4.38 19.61
N LEU A 296 13.97 3.27 20.33
CA LEU A 296 12.64 2.84 20.75
C LEU A 296 12.11 3.82 21.81
N THR A 297 10.99 4.47 21.52
CA THR A 297 10.33 5.43 22.43
C THR A 297 9.14 4.80 23.16
N MET A 298 8.42 3.89 22.51
CA MET A 298 7.35 3.11 23.11
C MET A 298 7.41 1.66 22.60
N PRO A 299 7.63 0.68 23.50
CA PRO A 299 7.48 -0.74 23.17
C PRO A 299 6.08 -1.05 22.64
N ALA A 300 5.96 -2.18 21.93
CA ALA A 300 4.70 -2.55 21.31
C ALA A 300 3.57 -2.68 22.34
N ALA A 301 2.47 -1.97 22.10
CA ALA A 301 1.26 -2.00 22.92
C ALA A 301 0.01 -2.00 22.03
N TYR A 302 -1.10 -2.56 22.51
CA TYR A 302 -2.36 -2.48 21.77
C TYR A 302 -2.91 -1.05 21.78
N TYR A 303 -3.36 -0.59 20.62
CA TYR A 303 -4.25 0.57 20.53
C TYR A 303 -5.67 0.08 20.24
N THR A 304 -6.65 0.79 20.77
CA THR A 304 -8.02 0.25 20.91
C THR A 304 -9.08 1.18 20.33
N ASP A 305 -10.27 0.62 20.15
CA ASP A 305 -11.51 1.33 19.98
C ASP A 305 -12.60 0.62 20.79
N GLU A 306 -12.99 1.26 21.90
CA GLU A 306 -13.98 0.71 22.85
C GLU A 306 -15.37 0.53 22.23
N THR A 307 -15.62 1.04 21.02
CA THR A 307 -16.88 0.90 20.30
C THR A 307 -16.99 -0.39 19.47
N GLN A 308 -15.99 -1.27 19.52
CA GLN A 308 -16.00 -2.58 18.86
C GLN A 308 -15.47 -3.70 19.75
N LEU A 309 -15.72 -4.95 19.34
CA LEU A 309 -15.19 -6.15 19.99
C LEU A 309 -14.49 -7.06 18.97
N PRO A 310 -13.25 -7.52 19.25
CA PRO A 310 -12.39 -7.03 20.33
C PRO A 310 -12.10 -5.53 20.15
N ASP A 311 -11.84 -4.85 21.26
CA ASP A 311 -11.50 -3.42 21.29
C ASP A 311 -10.13 -3.17 20.63
N ALA A 312 -9.20 -4.11 20.76
CA ALA A 312 -7.90 -4.07 20.11
C ALA A 312 -8.03 -3.95 18.58
N ILE A 313 -7.56 -2.82 18.05
CA ILE A 313 -7.42 -2.62 16.60
C ILE A 313 -6.14 -3.30 16.11
N GLY A 314 -5.06 -3.18 16.87
CA GLY A 314 -3.76 -3.74 16.53
C GLY A 314 -2.69 -3.24 17.49
N MET A 315 -1.43 -3.44 17.14
CA MET A 315 -0.29 -3.04 17.95
C MET A 315 0.33 -1.76 17.40
N LEU A 316 0.80 -0.89 18.29
CA LEU A 316 1.57 0.30 18.01
C LEU A 316 2.96 0.16 18.65
N THR A 317 4.01 0.32 17.85
CA THR A 317 5.39 0.45 18.33
C THR A 317 5.94 1.78 17.84
N GLN A 318 6.54 2.57 18.73
CA GLN A 318 7.04 3.90 18.36
C GLN A 318 8.54 3.98 18.51
N TYR A 319 9.19 4.40 17.43
CA TYR A 319 10.59 4.80 17.40
C TYR A 319 10.69 6.30 17.19
N GLN A 320 11.85 6.90 17.46
CA GLN A 320 12.07 8.32 17.24
C GLN A 320 11.78 8.70 15.77
N GLY A 321 10.65 9.37 15.53
CA GLY A 321 10.20 9.82 14.21
C GLY A 321 9.43 8.80 13.37
N VAL A 322 9.27 7.56 13.84
CA VAL A 322 8.58 6.47 13.11
C VAL A 322 7.55 5.78 14.00
N ASP A 323 6.30 5.76 13.54
CA ASP A 323 5.23 4.94 14.13
C ASP A 323 5.03 3.68 13.27
N PHE A 324 5.08 2.50 13.90
CA PHE A 324 4.72 1.23 13.27
C PHE A 324 3.44 0.67 13.87
N LEU A 325 2.44 0.40 13.02
CA LEU A 325 1.13 -0.07 13.41
C LEU A 325 0.75 -1.38 12.74
N THR A 326 -0.05 -2.19 13.42
CA THR A 326 -0.78 -3.30 12.79
C THR A 326 -2.27 -3.02 12.79
N ILE A 327 -3.01 -3.64 11.86
CA ILE A 327 -4.47 -3.67 11.83
C ILE A 327 -4.89 -5.14 11.83
N LYS A 328 -5.49 -5.58 12.94
CA LYS A 328 -5.83 -6.97 13.20
C LYS A 328 -6.96 -7.45 12.31
N GLY A 329 -6.73 -8.55 11.59
CA GLY A 329 -7.61 -9.10 10.57
C GLY A 329 -7.74 -8.22 9.33
N GLY A 330 -6.85 -7.24 9.13
CA GLY A 330 -6.75 -6.47 7.90
C GLY A 330 -5.86 -7.20 6.88
N GLY A 331 -6.29 -7.24 5.62
CA GLY A 331 -5.45 -7.71 4.51
C GLY A 331 -4.57 -6.58 3.97
N HIS A 332 -4.23 -6.66 2.69
CA HIS A 332 -3.36 -5.73 1.99
C HIS A 332 -4.00 -4.35 1.76
N PHE A 333 -5.33 -4.30 1.74
CA PHE A 333 -6.11 -3.08 1.52
C PHE A 333 -7.02 -2.80 2.72
N PRO A 334 -6.51 -2.51 3.94
CA PRO A 334 -7.35 -2.38 5.14
C PRO A 334 -8.48 -1.36 4.98
N ALA A 335 -8.26 -0.29 4.21
CA ALA A 335 -9.26 0.75 3.94
C ALA A 335 -10.34 0.37 2.91
N SER A 336 -10.34 -0.86 2.39
CA SER A 336 -11.38 -1.41 1.52
C SER A 336 -12.65 -1.78 2.31
N THR A 337 -13.78 -1.91 1.62
CA THR A 337 -15.09 -2.13 2.27
C THR A 337 -15.17 -3.45 3.03
N ASN A 338 -14.48 -4.48 2.54
CA ASN A 338 -14.60 -5.86 3.04
C ASN A 338 -13.49 -6.22 4.04
N GLN A 339 -12.67 -5.26 4.45
CA GLN A 339 -11.57 -5.48 5.40
C GLN A 339 -11.82 -4.69 6.69
N LYS A 340 -11.11 -3.59 6.90
CA LYS A 340 -11.05 -2.86 8.19
C LYS A 340 -11.17 -1.34 8.00
N PRO A 341 -12.20 -0.83 7.30
CA PRO A 341 -12.26 0.57 6.89
C PRO A 341 -12.40 1.54 8.07
N LYS A 342 -13.03 1.10 9.17
CA LYS A 342 -13.17 1.89 10.40
C LYS A 342 -11.82 2.06 11.10
N GLU A 343 -11.11 0.96 11.26
CA GLU A 343 -9.78 0.91 11.87
C GLU A 343 -8.75 1.67 11.03
N ALA A 344 -8.77 1.52 9.71
CA ALA A 344 -7.90 2.25 8.80
C ALA A 344 -8.15 3.76 8.83
N LEU A 345 -9.42 4.20 8.97
CA LEU A 345 -9.74 5.62 9.19
C LEU A 345 -9.14 6.11 10.52
N GLN A 346 -9.22 5.31 11.58
CA GLN A 346 -8.65 5.67 12.88
C GLN A 346 -7.13 5.84 12.82
N VAL A 347 -6.41 4.93 12.14
CA VAL A 347 -4.97 5.08 11.88
C VAL A 347 -4.66 6.37 11.14
N PHE A 348 -5.37 6.62 10.01
CA PHE A 348 -5.17 7.82 9.20
C PHE A 348 -5.40 9.12 9.98
N VAL A 349 -6.54 9.25 10.65
CA VAL A 349 -6.90 10.49 11.36
C VAL A 349 -5.96 10.73 12.53
N ASN A 350 -5.64 9.69 13.31
CA ASN A 350 -4.78 9.85 14.48
C ASN A 350 -3.32 10.13 14.07
N PHE A 351 -2.89 9.63 12.91
CA PHE A 351 -1.63 10.02 12.30
C PHE A 351 -1.63 11.51 11.91
N ILE A 352 -2.54 11.99 11.07
CA ILE A 352 -2.47 13.39 10.60
C ILE A 352 -2.72 14.42 11.71
N LEU A 353 -3.56 14.10 12.71
CA LEU A 353 -3.85 14.98 13.84
C LEU A 353 -2.85 14.87 14.99
N GLN A 354 -1.88 13.96 14.89
CA GLN A 354 -0.85 13.73 15.92
C GLN A 354 -1.43 13.45 17.31
N GLN A 355 -2.49 12.66 17.36
CA GLN A 355 -3.17 12.27 18.60
C GLN A 355 -2.98 10.78 18.91
N ASN A 356 -3.44 10.37 20.09
CA ASN A 356 -3.38 8.98 20.51
C ASN A 356 -4.11 8.08 19.51
N TYR A 357 -3.47 6.99 19.07
CA TYR A 357 -4.05 6.06 18.10
C TYR A 357 -5.31 5.33 18.60
N SER A 358 -5.59 5.34 19.91
CA SER A 358 -6.83 4.83 20.50
C SER A 358 -7.99 5.85 20.49
N THR A 359 -7.80 7.01 19.84
CA THR A 359 -8.88 8.00 19.69
C THR A 359 -9.86 7.53 18.61
N THR A 360 -11.02 7.03 19.03
CA THR A 360 -12.08 6.53 18.13
C THR A 360 -12.56 7.58 17.13
N GLN A 361 -12.77 7.17 15.88
CA GLN A 361 -13.32 8.02 14.83
C GLN A 361 -14.75 7.59 14.45
N PRO A 362 -15.75 8.49 14.56
CA PRO A 362 -17.12 8.15 14.21
C PRO A 362 -17.30 8.01 12.70
N PRO A 363 -18.18 7.11 12.24
CA PRO A 363 -18.56 7.05 10.83
C PRO A 363 -19.23 8.36 10.37
N ASP A 364 -19.07 8.64 9.08
CA ASP A 364 -19.79 9.68 8.34
C ASP A 364 -21.17 9.18 7.93
N PHE A 365 -22.13 9.27 8.86
CA PHE A 365 -23.55 9.18 8.54
C PHE A 365 -24.17 10.58 8.51
N PRO A 366 -25.18 10.84 7.65
CA PRO A 366 -26.07 11.95 7.88
C PRO A 366 -26.86 11.66 9.15
N VAL A 367 -26.37 12.15 10.29
CA VAL A 367 -27.15 12.12 11.52
C VAL A 367 -28.31 13.10 11.31
N TRP A 368 -29.51 12.58 11.08
CA TRP A 368 -30.78 13.31 11.15
C TRP A 368 -31.12 13.76 12.58
N LYS A 369 -30.11 13.98 13.42
CA LYS A 369 -30.23 14.57 14.75
C LYS A 369 -29.10 15.59 14.89
N SER A 370 -29.49 16.71 15.45
CA SER A 370 -28.75 17.95 15.67
C SER A 370 -27.54 17.79 16.61
N THR A 371 -26.60 16.92 16.30
CA THR A 371 -25.26 16.99 16.89
C THR A 371 -24.48 18.09 16.16
N PRO A 372 -23.89 19.07 16.89
CA PRO A 372 -23.05 20.08 16.26
C PRO A 372 -21.93 19.36 15.50
N ARG A 373 -21.74 19.73 14.22
CA ARG A 373 -20.54 19.33 13.49
C ARG A 373 -19.34 19.70 14.34
N MET A 374 -18.54 18.73 14.75
CA MET A 374 -17.23 19.00 15.31
C MET A 374 -16.49 19.84 14.27
N SER A 375 -16.23 21.12 14.59
CA SER A 375 -15.53 22.04 13.69
C SER A 375 -14.05 21.69 13.71
N LEU A 376 -13.70 20.53 13.17
CA LEU A 376 -12.33 20.31 12.71
C LEU A 376 -12.14 21.22 11.49
N SER A 377 -11.06 22.00 11.47
CA SER A 377 -10.69 22.80 10.32
C SER A 377 -10.26 21.87 9.18
N ILE A 378 -11.24 21.34 8.44
CA ILE A 378 -11.06 20.54 7.21
C ILE A 378 -10.14 21.27 6.19
N GLY A 379 -9.91 22.57 6.39
CA GLY A 379 -9.10 23.42 5.53
C GLY A 379 -7.57 23.36 5.72
N THR A 380 -7.02 22.78 6.79
CA THR A 380 -5.57 22.90 7.04
C THR A 380 -4.72 21.72 6.56
N THR A 381 -5.30 20.55 6.30
CA THR A 381 -4.55 19.35 5.91
C THR A 381 -4.84 18.94 4.48
N PHE A 382 -3.77 18.61 3.76
CA PHE A 382 -3.75 18.24 2.37
C PHE A 382 -2.94 16.94 2.19
N VAL A 383 -3.49 15.97 1.46
CA VAL A 383 -2.92 14.63 1.30
C VAL A 383 -2.87 14.28 -0.18
N MET A 384 -1.73 13.80 -0.64
CA MET A 384 -1.59 13.16 -1.94
C MET A 384 -1.47 11.65 -1.75
N LEU A 385 -2.40 10.90 -2.32
CA LEU A 385 -2.37 9.45 -2.39
C LEU A 385 -1.80 9.04 -3.74
N ILE A 386 -0.72 8.29 -3.69
CA ILE A 386 -0.10 7.69 -4.87
C ILE A 386 -0.78 6.34 -5.11
N THR A 387 -1.46 6.21 -6.25
CA THR A 387 -2.08 4.95 -6.67
C THR A 387 -1.33 4.39 -7.87
N SER A 388 -0.78 3.19 -7.69
CA SER A 388 -0.15 2.39 -8.73
C SER A 388 -0.32 0.94 -8.33
N PHE A 389 -1.17 0.19 -9.03
CA PHE A 389 -1.25 -1.25 -8.84
C PHE A 389 -0.24 -1.91 -9.78
N ILE A 390 0.92 -2.29 -9.24
CA ILE A 390 1.87 -3.16 -9.92
C ILE A 390 1.80 -4.51 -9.24
N PHE A 391 1.28 -5.51 -9.94
CA PHE A 391 0.91 -6.81 -9.36
C PHE A 391 2.08 -7.83 -9.39
N ASN A 392 2.81 -7.94 -10.50
CA ASN A 392 3.85 -8.97 -10.70
C ASN A 392 5.22 -8.66 -10.11
N GLN A 393 5.48 -7.47 -9.58
CA GLN A 393 6.86 -7.11 -9.23
C GLN A 393 7.40 -7.77 -7.97
N PHE A 394 6.56 -8.50 -7.24
CA PHE A 394 6.97 -9.25 -6.05
C PHE A 394 7.72 -10.56 -6.37
N PHE A 395 7.61 -11.11 -7.59
CA PHE A 395 8.21 -12.40 -7.96
C PHE A 395 8.93 -12.42 -9.31
N ARG A 396 9.12 -11.25 -9.94
CA ARG A 396 9.80 -11.15 -11.23
C ARG A 396 11.11 -10.40 -11.08
N LEU A 397 12.17 -11.16 -10.85
CA LEU A 397 13.54 -10.68 -10.94
C LEU A 397 14.50 -11.78 -11.38
#